data_AF-A0A7V5LQZ8-F1
#
_entry.id   AF-A0A7V5LQZ8-F1
#
_cell.length_a   1.000
_cell.length_b   1.000
_cell.length_c   1.000
_cell.angle_alpha   90.00
_cell.angle_beta   90.00
_cell.angle_gamma   90.00
#
_symmetry.space_group_name_H-M   'P 1'
#
loop_
_entity.id
_entity.type
_entity.pdbx_description
1 polymer ?
#
loop_
_entity_poly.entity_id
_entity_poly.type
_entity_poly.pdbx_seq_one_letter_code
_entity_poly.pdbx_strand_id
1 'polypeptide(L)'
;MSNTTRTDLTFITNEANQTLLDRFNVLIKDTRLFDVLVGYFYTSGFYSLYKSLESTEKIRILIGVSTNKEALNLIKEAQSQSQAQPQLALQFSHAEVKKEFCESLAQEMEKSQDSAVVEEGILKFIEWLKTGKLEIRAYPSQKIHAK
;
A
#
# COMPACT_ATOMS: atom_id res chain seq x y z
N MET A 1 2.60 42.14 -7.68
CA MET A 1 2.00 41.54 -6.46
C MET A 1 2.28 40.05 -6.48
N SER A 2 3.30 39.59 -5.75
CA SER A 2 3.65 38.17 -5.66
C SER A 2 2.80 37.51 -4.58
N ASN A 3 1.70 36.86 -4.96
CA ASN A 3 0.98 35.96 -4.06
C ASN A 3 1.84 34.71 -3.85
N THR A 4 2.68 34.74 -2.83
CA THR A 4 3.32 33.52 -2.31
C THR A 4 2.31 32.90 -1.36
N THR A 5 1.42 32.05 -1.89
CA THR A 5 0.58 31.17 -1.08
C THR A 5 1.49 30.21 -0.35
N ARG A 6 1.85 30.54 0.88
CA ARG A 6 2.62 29.69 1.78
C ARG A 6 1.75 28.49 2.13
N THR A 7 1.96 27.37 1.45
CA THR A 7 1.32 26.09 1.78
C THR A 7 1.79 25.67 3.16
N ASP A 8 0.88 25.59 4.12
CA ASP A 8 1.19 25.03 5.44
C ASP A 8 1.60 23.56 5.25
N LEU A 9 2.85 23.21 5.59
CA LEU A 9 3.38 21.86 5.44
C LEU A 9 3.18 21.00 6.70
N THR A 10 2.55 21.57 7.73
CA THR A 10 2.47 20.95 9.07
C THR A 10 1.33 19.94 9.16
N PHE A 11 0.20 20.20 8.48
CA PHE A 11 -0.98 19.35 8.54
C PHE A 11 -1.57 19.07 7.16
N ILE A 12 -2.11 17.87 7.00
CA ILE A 12 -2.89 17.45 5.82
C ILE A 12 -4.27 17.05 6.34
N THR A 13 -5.24 17.93 6.14
CA THR A 13 -6.61 17.79 6.67
C THR A 13 -7.55 17.06 5.73
N ASN A 14 -7.13 16.84 4.48
CA ASN A 14 -7.93 16.25 3.41
C ASN A 14 -9.19 17.07 3.04
N GLU A 15 -9.12 18.39 3.21
CA GLU A 15 -10.15 19.34 2.79
C GLU A 15 -10.10 19.60 1.28
N ALA A 16 -11.16 20.20 0.73
CA ALA A 16 -11.23 20.57 -0.67
C ALA A 16 -10.02 21.44 -1.08
N ASN A 17 -9.31 21.03 -2.14
CA ASN A 17 -8.07 21.65 -2.64
C ASN A 17 -6.84 21.54 -1.72
N GLN A 18 -6.92 20.75 -0.64
CA GLN A 18 -5.80 20.45 0.26
C GLN A 18 -5.74 18.96 0.60
N THR A 19 -5.91 18.11 -0.42
CA THR A 19 -5.89 16.66 -0.21
C THR A 19 -4.46 16.14 -0.09
N LEU A 20 -4.31 15.01 0.61
CA LEU A 20 -3.04 14.26 0.63
C LEU A 20 -2.62 13.88 -0.80
N LEU A 21 -3.59 13.49 -1.63
CA LEU A 21 -3.38 13.09 -3.01
C LEU A 21 -2.79 14.23 -3.84
N ASP A 22 -3.35 15.44 -3.76
CA ASP A 22 -2.86 16.61 -4.50
C ASP A 22 -1.40 16.91 -4.14
N ARG A 23 -1.06 16.82 -2.85
CA ARG A 23 0.32 17.02 -2.39
C ARG A 23 1.26 15.95 -2.91
N PHE A 24 0.85 14.68 -2.85
CA PHE A 24 1.66 13.59 -3.40
C PHE A 24 1.93 13.80 -4.89
N ASN A 25 0.91 14.17 -5.66
CA ASN A 25 1.05 14.44 -7.10
C ASN A 25 2.05 15.55 -7.42
N VAL A 26 2.18 16.55 -6.56
CA VAL A 26 3.20 17.59 -6.72
C VAL A 26 4.59 17.10 -6.28
N LEU A 27 4.68 16.43 -5.14
CA LEU A 27 5.97 16.08 -4.51
C LEU A 27 6.69 14.94 -5.24
N ILE A 28 5.96 13.95 -5.75
CA ILE A 28 6.57 12.73 -6.31
C ILE A 28 6.88 12.84 -7.82
N LYS A 29 6.36 13.87 -8.49
CA LYS A 29 6.37 14.00 -9.96
C LYS A 29 7.75 13.85 -10.60
N ASP A 30 8.78 14.40 -9.97
CA ASP A 30 10.14 14.43 -10.50
C ASP A 30 11.08 13.50 -9.70
N THR A 31 10.52 12.49 -9.03
CA THR A 31 11.27 11.56 -8.21
C THR A 31 11.91 10.47 -9.06
N ARG A 32 13.23 10.31 -8.93
CA ARG A 32 13.98 9.22 -9.60
C ARG A 32 13.68 7.85 -9.00
N LEU A 33 13.70 7.74 -7.68
CA LEU A 33 13.48 6.51 -6.92
C LEU A 33 12.37 6.75 -5.90
N PHE A 34 11.29 5.97 -5.99
CA PHE A 34 10.15 6.11 -5.10
C PHE A 34 10.04 4.90 -4.18
N ASP A 35 10.47 5.09 -2.92
CA ASP A 35 10.50 4.05 -1.90
C ASP A 35 9.45 4.31 -0.84
N VAL A 36 8.57 3.34 -0.62
CA VAL A 36 7.40 3.51 0.25
C VAL A 36 7.31 2.36 1.24
N LEU A 37 7.15 2.70 2.52
CA LEU A 37 6.77 1.78 3.58
C LEU A 37 5.33 2.07 4.00
N VAL A 38 4.45 1.09 3.86
CA VAL A 38 3.02 1.21 4.20
C VAL A 38 2.57 0.02 5.04
N GLY A 39 1.58 0.23 5.91
CA GLY A 39 0.91 -0.88 6.61
C GLY A 39 -0.05 -1.65 5.71
N TYR A 40 -0.77 -0.92 4.85
CA TYR A 40 -1.73 -1.50 3.91
C TYR A 40 -1.50 -0.90 2.54
N PHE A 41 -1.71 -1.71 1.49
CA PHE A 41 -1.61 -1.28 0.11
C PHE A 41 -2.91 -1.60 -0.61
N TYR A 42 -3.47 -0.59 -1.27
CA TYR A 42 -4.63 -0.70 -2.14
C TYR A 42 -4.24 -0.21 -3.54
N THR A 43 -4.63 -0.96 -4.57
CA THR A 43 -4.35 -0.61 -5.97
C THR A 43 -5.05 0.67 -6.40
N SER A 44 -6.21 0.98 -5.82
CA SER A 44 -6.90 2.26 -5.98
C SER A 44 -6.00 3.48 -5.69
N GLY A 45 -5.13 3.39 -4.67
CA GLY A 45 -4.15 4.43 -4.38
C GLY A 45 -3.07 4.56 -5.47
N PHE A 46 -2.65 3.43 -6.06
CA PHE A 46 -1.74 3.44 -7.21
C PHE A 46 -2.39 4.11 -8.42
N TYR A 47 -3.65 3.81 -8.74
CA TYR A 47 -4.36 4.42 -9.87
C TYR A 47 -4.47 5.94 -9.77
N SER A 48 -4.49 6.47 -8.54
CA SER A 48 -4.55 7.90 -8.30
C SER A 48 -3.19 8.60 -8.44
N LEU A 49 -2.07 7.84 -8.38
CA LEU A 49 -0.71 8.37 -8.34
C LEU A 49 0.15 8.00 -9.56
N TYR A 50 -0.21 6.96 -10.34
CA TYR A 50 0.69 6.41 -11.35
C TYR A 50 1.13 7.44 -12.40
N LYS A 51 0.26 8.38 -12.79
CA LYS A 51 0.61 9.44 -13.74
C LYS A 51 1.77 10.30 -13.26
N SER A 52 1.81 10.58 -11.95
CA SER A 52 2.90 11.32 -11.31
C SER A 52 4.17 10.48 -11.15
N LEU A 53 4.12 9.16 -11.36
CA LEU A 53 5.24 8.24 -11.23
C LEU A 53 5.74 7.71 -12.60
N GLU A 54 5.23 8.23 -13.72
CA GLU A 54 5.63 7.77 -15.05
C GLU A 54 7.10 8.04 -15.36
N SER A 55 7.63 9.18 -14.92
CA SER A 55 9.04 9.57 -15.04
C SER A 55 9.97 8.83 -14.07
N THR A 56 9.42 8.21 -13.02
CA THR A 56 10.20 7.51 -12.00
C THR A 56 10.88 6.27 -12.58
N GLU A 57 12.17 6.09 -12.28
CA GLU A 57 12.97 4.96 -12.77
C GLU A 57 12.62 3.66 -12.04
N LYS A 58 12.43 3.74 -10.72
CA LYS A 58 12.17 2.58 -9.87
C LYS A 58 11.24 2.91 -8.72
N ILE A 59 10.27 2.02 -8.49
CA ILE A 59 9.32 2.10 -7.40
C ILE A 59 9.45 0.85 -6.54
N ARG A 60 9.62 1.02 -5.22
CA ARG A 60 9.74 -0.10 -4.27
C ARG A 60 8.76 0.11 -3.12
N ILE A 61 7.83 -0.82 -2.98
CA ILE A 61 6.81 -0.77 -1.94
C ILE A 61 7.06 -1.91 -0.96
N LEU A 62 7.29 -1.55 0.29
CA LEU A 62 7.36 -2.47 1.42
C LEU A 62 6.04 -2.39 2.19
N ILE A 63 5.33 -3.51 2.27
CA ILE A 63 4.07 -3.63 2.96
C ILE A 63 4.31 -4.35 4.29
N GLY A 64 4.07 -3.67 5.40
CA GLY A 64 4.08 -4.26 6.74
C GLY A 64 2.74 -4.91 7.00
N VAL A 65 2.65 -6.23 6.80
CA VAL A 65 1.36 -6.93 6.88
C VAL A 65 0.97 -7.09 8.35
N SER A 66 0.14 -6.19 8.86
CA SER A 66 -0.63 -6.46 10.07
C SER A 66 -1.78 -7.36 9.66
N THR A 67 -1.57 -8.65 9.88
CA THR A 67 -2.51 -9.75 9.72
C THR A 67 -3.98 -9.35 9.82
N ASN A 68 -4.78 -9.82 8.85
CA ASN A 68 -6.23 -9.72 8.84
C ASN A 68 -6.80 -10.05 10.23
N LYS A 69 -7.54 -9.09 10.82
CA LYS A 69 -8.15 -9.22 12.15
C LYS A 69 -9.04 -10.47 12.25
N GLU A 70 -9.62 -10.92 11.15
CA GLU A 70 -10.46 -12.11 11.08
C GLU A 70 -9.65 -13.40 11.31
N ALA A 71 -8.47 -13.52 10.71
CA ALA A 71 -7.55 -14.64 10.96
C ALA A 71 -7.02 -14.63 12.40
N LEU A 72 -6.71 -13.45 12.94
CA LEU A 72 -6.35 -13.31 14.35
C LEU A 72 -7.50 -13.66 15.31
N ASN A 73 -8.74 -13.34 14.95
CA ASN A 73 -9.92 -13.65 15.75
C ASN A 73 -10.23 -15.15 15.76
N LEU A 74 -10.16 -15.82 14.61
CA LEU A 74 -10.34 -17.29 14.52
C LEU A 74 -9.27 -18.04 15.32
N ILE A 75 -8.02 -17.57 15.30
CA ILE A 75 -6.93 -18.17 16.08
C ILE A 75 -7.10 -17.87 17.59
N LYS A 76 -7.55 -16.67 17.97
CA LYS A 76 -7.90 -16.34 19.36
C LYS A 76 -9.06 -17.19 19.88
N GLU A 77 -10.08 -17.45 19.06
CA GLU A 77 -11.21 -18.32 19.38
C GLU A 77 -10.80 -19.78 19.53
N ALA A 78 -9.86 -20.26 18.71
CA ALA A 78 -9.27 -21.59 18.86
C ALA A 78 -8.40 -21.70 20.13
N GLN A 79 -7.71 -20.62 20.51
CA GLN A 79 -6.86 -20.56 21.71
C GLN A 79 -7.68 -20.42 23.01
N SER A 80 -8.83 -19.74 23.01
CA SER A 80 -9.69 -19.66 24.19
C SER A 80 -10.32 -21.01 24.58
N GLN A 81 -10.30 -22.00 23.70
CA GLN A 81 -10.72 -23.38 23.99
C GLN A 81 -9.58 -24.28 24.52
N SER A 82 -8.32 -23.85 24.46
CA SER A 82 -7.16 -24.65 24.87
C SER A 82 -6.36 -23.90 25.93
N GLN A 83 -6.27 -24.45 27.15
CA GLN A 83 -5.50 -23.90 28.28
C GLN A 83 -3.95 -23.97 28.07
N ALA A 84 -3.46 -23.62 26.88
CA ALA A 84 -2.04 -23.57 26.56
C ALA A 84 -1.60 -22.11 26.37
N GLN A 85 -0.48 -21.76 26.98
CA GLN A 85 0.08 -20.42 27.14
C GLN A 85 0.21 -19.58 25.84
N PRO A 86 0.18 -18.24 25.94
CA PRO A 86 0.22 -17.32 24.81
C PRO A 86 1.65 -17.15 24.30
N GLN A 87 2.16 -18.11 23.53
CA GLN A 87 3.42 -17.97 22.80
C GLN A 87 3.30 -18.59 21.41
N LEU A 88 2.44 -18.05 20.56
CA LEU A 88 2.68 -18.14 19.12
C LEU A 88 2.86 -16.74 18.58
N ALA A 89 4.14 -16.37 18.42
CA ALA A 89 4.52 -15.47 17.35
C ALA A 89 4.11 -16.17 16.04
N LEU A 90 2.91 -15.85 15.55
CA LEU A 90 2.43 -16.25 14.24
C LEU A 90 3.33 -15.55 13.20
N GLN A 91 4.49 -16.14 12.95
CA GLN A 91 5.30 -15.80 11.79
C GLN A 91 4.58 -16.39 10.58
N PHE A 92 3.72 -15.59 9.96
CA PHE A 92 3.25 -15.93 8.61
C PHE A 92 4.49 -16.19 7.74
N SER A 93 4.51 -17.30 7.02
CA SER A 93 5.61 -17.52 6.09
C SER A 93 5.55 -16.46 4.99
N HIS A 94 6.69 -16.06 4.41
CA HIS A 94 6.71 -15.12 3.28
C HIS A 94 5.78 -15.55 2.13
N ALA A 95 5.58 -16.87 1.96
CA ALA A 95 4.69 -17.43 0.94
C ALA A 95 3.20 -17.19 1.26
N GLU A 96 2.80 -17.35 2.51
CA GLU A 96 1.42 -17.19 2.96
C GLU A 96 0.97 -15.73 2.92
N VAL A 97 1.82 -14.81 3.38
CA VAL A 97 1.59 -13.37 3.26
C VAL A 97 1.48 -12.93 1.81
N LYS A 98 2.38 -13.45 0.95
CA LYS A 98 2.33 -13.16 -0.48
C LYS A 98 1.03 -13.65 -1.10
N LYS A 99 0.55 -14.83 -0.71
CA LYS A 99 -0.71 -15.40 -1.21
C LYS A 99 -1.91 -14.56 -0.80
N GLU A 100 -2.03 -14.21 0.48
CA GLU A 100 -3.12 -13.37 1.00
C GLU A 100 -3.14 -11.99 0.31
N PHE A 101 -1.96 -11.39 0.11
CA PHE A 101 -1.85 -10.14 -0.65
C PHE A 101 -2.32 -10.29 -2.09
N CYS A 102 -1.88 -11.34 -2.80
CA CYS A 102 -2.34 -11.60 -4.16
C CYS A 102 -3.85 -11.84 -4.25
N GLU A 103 -4.44 -12.56 -3.29
CA GLU A 103 -5.89 -12.79 -3.22
C GLU A 103 -6.63 -11.48 -2.97
N SER A 104 -6.14 -10.64 -2.06
CA SER A 104 -6.72 -9.32 -1.79
C SER A 104 -6.64 -8.40 -3.02
N LEU A 105 -5.51 -8.41 -3.74
CA LEU A 105 -5.36 -7.67 -5.00
C LEU A 105 -6.38 -8.14 -6.04
N ALA A 106 -6.51 -9.46 -6.22
CA ALA A 106 -7.46 -10.01 -7.18
C ALA A 106 -8.91 -9.62 -6.86
N GLN A 107 -9.30 -9.67 -5.59
CA GLN A 107 -10.62 -9.23 -5.14
C GLN A 107 -10.84 -7.72 -5.32
N GLU A 108 -9.83 -6.89 -5.09
CA GLU A 108 -9.93 -5.44 -5.32
C GLU A 108 -10.14 -5.14 -6.81
N MET A 109 -9.42 -5.85 -7.69
CA MET A 109 -9.58 -5.71 -9.13
C MET A 109 -10.98 -6.16 -9.60
N GLU A 110 -11.49 -7.28 -9.09
CA GLU A 110 -12.83 -7.79 -9.43
C GLU A 110 -13.95 -6.84 -8.98
N LYS A 111 -13.76 -6.15 -7.85
CA LYS A 111 -14.74 -5.18 -7.30
C LYS A 111 -14.53 -3.75 -7.79
N SER A 112 -13.50 -3.50 -8.59
CA SER A 112 -13.16 -2.14 -9.03
C SER A 112 -14.21 -1.57 -9.98
N GLN A 113 -14.33 -0.23 -10.00
CA GLN A 113 -15.29 0.44 -10.87
C GLN A 113 -14.87 0.31 -12.33
N ASP A 114 -15.79 -0.14 -13.18
CA ASP A 114 -15.58 -0.26 -14.62
C ASP A 114 -15.51 1.15 -15.24
N SER A 115 -14.28 1.64 -15.42
CA SER A 115 -13.99 2.93 -16.04
C SER A 115 -12.64 2.90 -16.74
N ALA A 116 -12.53 3.64 -17.85
CA ALA A 116 -11.30 3.68 -18.65
C ALA A 116 -10.07 4.12 -17.85
N VAL A 117 -10.24 4.99 -16.84
CA VAL A 117 -9.15 5.47 -15.99
C VAL A 117 -8.62 4.37 -15.07
N VAL A 118 -9.51 3.55 -14.53
CA VAL A 118 -9.15 2.40 -13.69
C VAL A 118 -8.49 1.31 -14.54
N GLU A 119 -9.03 1.03 -15.73
CA GLU A 119 -8.45 0.07 -16.68
C GLU A 119 -7.02 0.46 -17.09
N GLU A 120 -6.80 1.73 -17.45
CA GLU A 120 -5.46 2.25 -17.76
C GLU A 120 -4.49 2.05 -16.57
N GLY A 121 -4.96 2.36 -15.36
CA GLY A 121 -4.20 2.16 -14.13
C GLY A 121 -3.84 0.69 -13.88
N ILE A 122 -4.78 -0.23 -14.13
CA ILE A 122 -4.56 -1.69 -14.01
C ILE A 122 -3.49 -2.15 -15.01
N LEU A 123 -3.62 -1.75 -16.28
CA LEU A 123 -2.67 -2.15 -17.32
C LEU A 123 -1.26 -1.63 -16.99
N LYS A 124 -1.15 -0.38 -16.53
CA LYS A 124 0.13 0.21 -16.09
C LYS A 124 0.71 -0.49 -14.87
N PHE A 125 -0.12 -0.86 -13.90
CA PHE A 125 0.31 -1.61 -12.73
C PHE A 125 0.94 -2.95 -13.14
N ILE A 126 0.27 -3.71 -14.02
CA ILE A 126 0.76 -4.98 -14.53
C ILE A 126 2.03 -4.79 -15.37
N GLU A 127 2.07 -3.78 -16.24
CA GLU A 127 3.24 -3.43 -17.06
C GLU A 127 4.46 -3.15 -16.18
N TRP A 128 4.30 -2.35 -15.12
CA TRP A 128 5.41 -1.96 -14.25
C TRP A 128 5.91 -3.11 -13.38
N LEU A 129 5.03 -4.02 -12.97
CA LEU A 129 5.43 -5.26 -12.31
C LEU A 129 6.24 -6.15 -13.27
N LYS A 130 5.79 -6.32 -14.52
CA LYS A 130 6.47 -7.17 -15.53
C LYS A 130 7.83 -6.64 -15.94
N THR A 131 7.94 -5.33 -16.14
CA THR A 131 9.20 -4.66 -16.50
C THR A 131 10.16 -4.54 -15.32
N GLY A 132 9.68 -4.80 -14.10
CA GLY A 132 10.43 -4.63 -12.87
C GLY A 132 10.58 -3.16 -12.46
N LYS A 133 9.90 -2.20 -13.13
CA LYS A 133 9.85 -0.81 -12.67
C LYS A 133 9.22 -0.71 -11.28
N LEU A 134 8.20 -1.52 -11.00
CA LEU A 134 7.54 -1.63 -9.70
C LEU A 134 7.93 -2.95 -9.01
N GLU A 135 8.45 -2.85 -7.79
CA GLU A 135 8.67 -3.99 -6.90
C GLU A 135 7.82 -3.87 -5.64
N ILE A 136 7.12 -4.95 -5.29
CA ILE A 136 6.34 -5.01 -4.06
C ILE A 136 6.86 -6.17 -3.20
N ARG A 137 7.15 -5.87 -1.93
CA ARG A 137 7.56 -6.86 -0.92
C ARG A 137 6.63 -6.77 0.27
N ALA A 138 6.16 -7.91 0.73
CA ALA A 138 5.33 -8.00 1.93
C ALA A 138 6.12 -8.67 3.05
N TYR A 139 6.16 -8.03 4.23
CA TYR A 139 6.89 -8.52 5.39
C TYR A 139 5.93 -9.09 6.44
N PRO A 140 6.15 -10.32 6.94
CA PRO A 140 5.24 -11.01 7.86
C PRO A 140 5.36 -10.58 9.32
N SER A 141 6.41 -9.83 9.69
CA SER A 141 6.71 -9.56 11.10
C SER A 141 6.12 -8.22 11.57
N GLN A 142 5.41 -8.27 12.70
CA GLN A 142 4.82 -7.12 13.41
C GLN A 142 5.85 -6.14 14.00
N LYS A 143 7.14 -6.48 14.04
CA LYS A 143 8.16 -5.66 14.71
C LYS A 143 9.03 -4.93 13.70
N ILE A 144 8.49 -3.85 13.11
CA ILE A 144 9.34 -2.77 12.58
C ILE A 144 9.49 -1.74 13.71
N HIS A 145 10.22 -2.11 14.77
CA HIS A 145 10.68 -1.10 15.72
C HIS A 145 11.81 -0.32 15.03
N ALA A 146 11.49 0.88 14.56
CA ALA A 146 12.50 1.90 14.35
C ALA A 146 13.19 2.17 15.68
N LYS A 147 14.51 2.13 15.70
CA LYS A 147 15.33 2.56 16.82
C LYS A 147 15.89 3.95 16.52
#